data_AF-A0A4Q3U3D8-F1
#
_entry.id   AF-A0A4Q3U3D8-F1
#
_cell.length_a   1.000
_cell.length_b   1.000
_cell.length_c   1.000
_cell.angle_alpha   90.00
_cell.angle_beta   90.00
_cell.angle_gamma   90.00
#
_symmetry.space_group_name_H-M   'P 1'
#
loop_
_entity.id
_entity.type
_entity.pdbx_description
1 polymer ?
#
loop_
_entity_poly.entity_id
_entity_poly.type
_entity_poly.pdbx_seq_one_letter_code
_entity_poly.pdbx_strand_id
1 'polypeptide(L)'
;MRALILLALSLLPLSAQDKDTGAKIVTAARKQVGVTLSYDPAYVSLTYPGGDLPREKGVCTDVIIRALREGLSQDLQKLVHEDMKANFSAYPKNWGLSRPDKNIDHRRVPNLQTYFK
;
A
#
# COMPACT_ATOMS: atom_id res chain seq x y z
N MET A 1 52.82 20.81 6.49
CA MET A 1 51.82 20.31 5.51
C MET A 1 51.57 18.85 5.82
N ARG A 2 50.31 18.38 5.91
CA ARG A 2 49.83 17.17 6.63
C ARG A 2 49.58 17.53 8.11
N ALA A 3 48.40 17.40 8.71
CA ALA A 3 47.18 16.72 8.31
C ALA A 3 45.98 17.58 8.74
N LEU A 4 45.35 18.23 7.76
CA LEU A 4 44.10 18.97 7.89
C LEU A 4 43.00 18.10 7.27
N ILE A 5 42.80 16.90 7.81
CA ILE A 5 41.76 15.96 7.35
C ILE A 5 41.18 15.24 8.57
N LEU A 6 40.45 15.95 9.43
CA LEU A 6 39.67 15.32 10.51
C LEU A 6 38.33 16.04 10.79
N LEU A 7 37.81 16.85 9.86
CA LEU A 7 36.60 17.65 10.11
C LEU A 7 35.54 17.56 8.99
N ALA A 8 35.26 16.37 8.47
CA ALA A 8 34.22 16.21 7.44
C ALA A 8 33.41 14.91 7.55
N LEU A 9 33.34 14.27 8.72
CA LEU A 9 32.63 13.00 8.91
C LEU A 9 31.57 13.03 10.02
N SER A 10 30.81 14.12 10.14
CA SER A 10 29.74 14.22 11.15
C SER A 10 28.48 14.97 10.70
N LEU A 11 28.19 14.96 9.39
CA LEU A 11 26.91 15.40 8.84
C LEU A 11 26.26 14.26 8.06
N LEU A 12 26.15 13.09 8.69
CA LEU A 12 25.08 12.17 8.31
C LEU A 12 23.81 12.77 8.90
N PRO A 13 22.81 13.21 8.10
CA PRO A 13 21.50 13.47 8.66
C PRO A 13 21.06 12.17 9.31
N LEU A 14 20.91 12.20 10.62
CA LEU A 14 20.22 11.15 11.36
C LEU A 14 18.84 11.07 10.70
N SER A 15 18.61 10.05 9.88
CA SER A 15 17.30 9.83 9.28
C SER A 15 16.32 9.74 10.44
N ALA A 16 15.56 10.82 10.66
CA ALA A 16 14.42 10.79 11.54
C ALA A 16 13.50 9.74 10.93
N GLN A 17 13.45 8.57 11.56
CA GLN A 17 12.44 7.58 11.23
C GLN A 17 11.10 8.28 11.52
N ASP A 18 10.41 8.73 10.48
CA ASP A 18 9.25 9.62 10.55
C ASP A 18 8.19 8.99 11.47
N LYS A 19 8.22 9.36 12.75
CA LYS A 19 7.14 9.07 13.71
C LYS A 19 5.78 9.53 13.17
N ASP A 20 5.81 10.46 12.21
CA ASP A 20 4.65 11.03 11.52
C ASP A 20 4.03 10.11 10.45
N THR A 21 4.79 9.23 9.79
CA THR A 21 4.28 8.39 8.68
C THR A 21 3.17 7.44 9.13
N GLY A 22 3.38 6.72 10.23
CA GLY A 22 2.35 5.85 10.81
C GLY A 22 1.13 6.63 11.29
N ALA A 23 1.34 7.81 11.88
CA ALA A 23 0.27 8.68 12.35
C ALA A 23 -0.61 9.19 11.19
N LYS A 24 -0.02 9.51 10.04
CA LYS A 24 -0.75 9.89 8.82
C LYS A 24 -1.68 8.77 8.33
N ILE A 25 -1.17 7.54 8.24
CA ILE A 25 -1.97 6.37 7.83
C ILE A 25 -3.12 6.15 8.80
N VAL A 26 -2.84 6.12 10.11
CA VAL A 26 -3.88 5.89 11.13
C VAL A 26 -4.94 6.98 11.11
N THR A 27 -4.53 8.24 10.93
CA THR A 27 -5.45 9.37 10.82
C THR A 27 -6.33 9.24 9.58
N ALA A 28 -5.76 8.88 8.43
CA ALA A 28 -6.51 8.63 7.20
C ALA A 28 -7.48 7.43 7.33
N ALA A 29 -7.05 6.34 7.96
CA ALA A 29 -7.92 5.19 8.24
C ALA A 29 -9.12 5.57 9.11
N ARG A 30 -8.90 6.36 10.17
CA ARG A 30 -9.97 6.82 11.08
C ARG A 30 -11.01 7.70 10.37
N LYS A 31 -10.62 8.48 9.36
CA LYS A 31 -11.56 9.30 8.55
C LYS A 31 -12.57 8.46 7.77
N GLN A 32 -12.35 7.15 7.63
CA GLN A 32 -13.29 6.27 6.95
C GLN A 32 -14.41 5.76 7.86
N VAL A 33 -14.29 5.92 9.19
CA VAL A 33 -15.34 5.56 10.15
C VAL A 33 -16.57 6.43 9.90
N GLY A 34 -17.73 5.79 9.71
CA GLY A 34 -18.97 6.47 9.33
C GLY A 34 -19.06 6.87 7.85
N VAL A 35 -18.02 6.59 7.05
CA VAL A 35 -18.03 6.76 5.59
C VAL A 35 -18.24 5.42 4.90
N THR A 36 -17.42 4.41 5.22
CA THR A 36 -17.61 3.04 4.71
C THR A 36 -18.65 2.33 5.58
N LEU A 37 -19.84 2.12 5.03
CA LEU A 37 -21.02 1.67 5.75
C LEU A 37 -21.43 0.23 5.40
N SER A 38 -20.94 -0.30 4.27
CA SER A 38 -21.28 -1.64 3.79
C SER A 38 -20.04 -2.47 3.50
N TYR A 39 -20.04 -3.70 4.00
CA TYR A 39 -19.03 -4.70 3.65
C TYR A 39 -19.37 -5.32 2.28
N ASP A 40 -18.54 -5.07 1.26
CA ASP A 40 -18.80 -5.54 -0.12
C ASP A 40 -17.59 -6.34 -0.68
N PRO A 41 -17.63 -7.68 -0.58
CA PRO A 41 -16.56 -8.55 -1.04
C PRO A 41 -16.66 -8.87 -2.55
N ALA A 42 -17.63 -8.30 -3.27
CA ALA A 42 -17.84 -8.64 -4.67
C ALA A 42 -16.64 -8.27 -5.54
N TYR A 43 -16.44 -9.05 -6.60
CA TYR A 43 -15.52 -8.69 -7.67
C TYR A 43 -16.11 -7.52 -8.47
N VAL A 44 -15.32 -6.48 -8.69
CA VAL A 44 -15.71 -5.28 -9.44
C VAL A 44 -14.58 -4.89 -10.37
N SER A 45 -14.90 -4.51 -11.61
CA SER A 45 -13.92 -3.91 -12.51
C SER A 45 -13.58 -2.50 -12.03
N LEU A 46 -12.30 -2.22 -11.83
CA LEU A 46 -11.82 -0.94 -11.34
C LEU A 46 -11.05 -0.21 -12.44
N THR A 47 -11.04 1.13 -12.36
CA THR A 47 -10.05 1.91 -13.09
C THR A 47 -8.63 1.56 -12.60
N TYR A 48 -7.63 1.85 -13.41
CA TYR A 48 -6.24 1.57 -13.07
C TYR A 48 -5.30 2.58 -13.73
N PRO A 49 -4.35 3.19 -12.99
CA PRO A 49 -4.21 3.12 -11.53
C PRO A 49 -5.29 3.95 -10.80
N GLY A 50 -5.32 3.90 -9.47
CA GLY A 50 -6.20 4.73 -8.65
C GLY A 50 -7.67 4.32 -8.61
N GLY A 51 -8.02 3.11 -9.04
CA GLY A 51 -9.38 2.59 -8.91
C GLY A 51 -9.78 2.32 -7.45
N ASP A 52 -11.05 2.52 -7.17
CA ASP A 52 -11.67 2.28 -5.86
C ASP A 52 -13.17 1.95 -6.07
N LEU A 53 -13.77 1.32 -5.08
CA LEU A 53 -15.20 1.20 -4.94
C LEU A 53 -15.82 2.54 -4.50
N PRO A 54 -17.15 2.70 -4.63
CA PRO A 54 -17.86 3.77 -3.93
C PRO A 54 -17.46 3.82 -2.44
N ARG A 55 -17.34 5.03 -1.88
CA ARG A 55 -16.74 5.26 -0.54
C ARG A 55 -17.51 4.59 0.59
N GLU A 56 -18.81 4.41 0.38
CA GLU A 56 -19.74 3.74 1.28
C GLU A 56 -19.56 2.22 1.32
N LYS A 57 -18.77 1.66 0.40
CA LYS A 57 -18.49 0.22 0.29
C LYS A 57 -17.01 -0.09 0.50
N GLY A 58 -16.74 -1.31 0.92
CA GLY A 58 -15.39 -1.88 0.89
C GLY A 58 -15.24 -3.09 1.80
N VAL A 59 -14.02 -3.60 1.89
CA VAL A 59 -13.58 -4.62 2.84
C VAL A 59 -12.37 -4.12 3.62
N CYS A 60 -11.81 -4.98 4.48
CA CYS A 60 -10.67 -4.62 5.33
C CYS A 60 -9.47 -4.06 4.55
N THR A 61 -9.14 -4.60 3.38
CA THR A 61 -8.03 -4.14 2.55
C THR A 61 -8.30 -2.77 1.93
N ASP A 62 -9.56 -2.45 1.59
CA ASP A 62 -9.91 -1.17 0.97
C ASP A 62 -9.63 -0.01 1.94
N VAL A 63 -9.80 -0.24 3.25
CA VAL A 63 -9.39 0.70 4.30
C VAL A 63 -7.90 1.00 4.24
N ILE A 64 -7.06 -0.04 4.09
CA ILE A 64 -5.60 0.10 4.02
C ILE A 64 -5.19 0.90 2.78
N ILE A 65 -5.78 0.61 1.62
CA ILE A 65 -5.45 1.32 0.38
C ILE A 65 -5.81 2.79 0.47
N ARG A 66 -7.03 3.10 0.92
CA ARG A 66 -7.48 4.47 1.11
C ARG A 66 -6.60 5.21 2.11
N ALA A 67 -6.20 4.55 3.20
CA ALA A 67 -5.31 5.14 4.20
C ALA A 67 -3.90 5.41 3.65
N LEU A 68 -3.34 4.52 2.83
CA LEU A 68 -2.04 4.74 2.18
C LEU A 68 -2.10 5.84 1.11
N ARG A 69 -3.18 5.89 0.32
CA ARG A 69 -3.40 6.94 -0.68
C ARG A 69 -3.56 8.31 -0.02
N GLU A 70 -4.45 8.44 0.96
CA GLU A 70 -4.71 9.71 1.64
C GLU A 70 -3.56 10.12 2.58
N GLY A 71 -2.92 9.16 3.26
CA GLY A 71 -1.89 9.44 4.26
C GLY A 71 -0.50 9.66 3.67
N LEU A 72 -0.13 8.90 2.64
CA LEU A 72 1.23 8.85 2.09
C LEU A 72 1.30 9.04 0.57
N SER A 73 0.18 9.31 -0.10
CA SER A 73 0.11 9.37 -1.57
C SER A 73 0.60 8.09 -2.25
N GLN A 74 0.42 6.93 -1.61
CA GLN A 74 0.81 5.63 -2.13
C GLN A 74 -0.40 4.82 -2.59
N ASP A 75 -0.37 4.38 -3.86
CA ASP A 75 -1.44 3.56 -4.44
C ASP A 75 -1.12 2.07 -4.38
N LEU A 76 -1.63 1.38 -3.37
CA LEU A 76 -1.42 -0.06 -3.20
C LEU A 76 -2.01 -0.90 -4.34
N GLN A 77 -3.03 -0.41 -5.07
CA GLN A 77 -3.52 -1.10 -6.28
C GLN A 77 -2.40 -1.21 -7.31
N LYS A 78 -1.75 -0.09 -7.62
CA LYS A 78 -0.63 -0.04 -8.57
C LYS A 78 0.56 -0.83 -8.05
N LEU A 79 0.97 -0.57 -6.82
CA LEU A 79 2.18 -1.15 -6.24
C LEU A 79 2.13 -2.68 -6.18
N VAL A 80 1.04 -3.26 -5.69
CA VAL A 80 0.87 -4.72 -5.63
C VAL A 80 0.75 -5.32 -7.03
N HIS A 81 -0.01 -4.69 -7.93
CA HIS A 81 -0.20 -5.22 -9.28
C HIS A 81 1.12 -5.23 -10.09
N GLU A 82 1.93 -4.17 -9.99
CA GLU A 82 3.22 -4.09 -10.66
C GLU A 82 4.23 -5.10 -10.12
N ASP A 83 4.27 -5.30 -8.80
CA ASP A 83 5.11 -6.34 -8.21
C ASP A 83 4.66 -7.72 -8.66
N MET A 84 3.37 -8.02 -8.57
CA MET A 84 2.81 -9.28 -9.05
C MET A 84 3.08 -9.52 -10.54
N LYS A 85 3.09 -8.46 -11.37
CA LYS A 85 3.42 -8.58 -12.80
C LYS A 85 4.86 -9.02 -13.03
N ALA A 86 5.79 -8.61 -12.18
CA ALA A 86 7.18 -9.05 -12.23
C ALA A 86 7.40 -10.42 -11.54
N ASN A 87 6.65 -10.70 -10.47
CA ASN A 87 6.96 -11.75 -9.50
C ASN A 87 5.79 -12.74 -9.29
N PHE A 88 4.89 -12.92 -10.25
CA PHE A 88 3.63 -13.66 -10.05
C PHE A 88 3.78 -15.06 -9.44
N SER A 89 4.87 -15.76 -9.74
CA SER A 89 5.17 -17.10 -9.20
C SER A 89 5.45 -17.12 -7.69
N ALA A 90 5.83 -15.98 -7.10
CA ALA A 90 6.08 -15.84 -5.66
C ALA A 90 4.81 -15.61 -4.84
N TYR A 91 3.69 -15.30 -5.51
CA TYR A 91 2.41 -15.09 -4.86
C TYR A 91 1.64 -16.41 -4.66
N PRO A 92 0.73 -16.48 -3.66
CA PRO A 92 -0.11 -17.65 -3.46
C PRO A 92 -0.94 -18.01 -4.71
N LYS A 93 -1.46 -19.24 -4.78
CA LYS A 93 -2.20 -19.74 -5.96
C LYS A 93 -3.62 -20.19 -5.65
N ASN A 94 -4.13 -19.89 -4.44
CA ASN A 94 -5.42 -20.36 -3.93
C ASN A 94 -6.64 -19.71 -4.61
N TRP A 95 -6.46 -18.97 -5.69
CA TRP A 95 -7.52 -18.31 -6.47
C TRP A 95 -7.59 -18.72 -7.93
N GLY A 96 -6.75 -19.66 -8.37
CA GLY A 96 -6.86 -20.26 -9.69
C GLY A 96 -6.59 -19.32 -10.88
N LEU A 97 -5.91 -18.19 -10.67
CA LEU A 97 -5.53 -17.28 -11.76
C LEU A 97 -4.16 -17.68 -12.34
N SER A 98 -4.01 -17.54 -13.66
CA SER A 98 -2.75 -17.75 -14.37
C SER A 98 -1.94 -16.47 -14.56
N ARG A 99 -2.48 -15.31 -14.19
CA ARG A 99 -1.84 -14.00 -14.28
C ARG A 99 -2.38 -13.04 -13.20
N PRO A 100 -1.67 -11.94 -12.90
CA PRO A 100 -2.19 -10.89 -12.02
C PRO A 100 -3.48 -10.26 -12.56
N ASP A 101 -4.30 -9.74 -11.65
CA ASP A 101 -5.54 -9.02 -11.94
C ASP A 101 -5.63 -7.71 -11.15
N LYS A 102 -5.37 -6.59 -11.83
CA LYS A 102 -5.37 -5.23 -11.28
C LYS A 102 -6.67 -4.82 -10.56
N ASN A 103 -7.78 -5.51 -10.83
CA ASN A 103 -9.07 -5.25 -10.19
C ASN A 103 -9.16 -5.82 -8.76
N ILE A 104 -8.34 -6.82 -8.42
CA ILE A 104 -8.48 -7.57 -7.15
C ILE A 104 -7.16 -7.90 -6.45
N ASP A 105 -6.01 -7.77 -7.12
CA ASP A 105 -4.70 -8.13 -6.57
C ASP A 105 -4.45 -7.54 -5.17
N HIS A 106 -4.77 -6.26 -5.00
CA HIS A 106 -4.60 -5.51 -3.77
C HIS A 106 -5.70 -5.76 -2.71
N ARG A 107 -6.80 -6.41 -3.10
CA ARG A 107 -7.93 -6.75 -2.21
C ARG A 107 -7.81 -8.15 -1.60
N ARG A 108 -6.78 -8.91 -2.00
CA ARG A 108 -6.52 -10.26 -1.48
C ARG A 108 -5.53 -10.18 -0.32
N VAL A 109 -6.00 -10.50 0.89
CA VAL A 109 -5.13 -10.53 2.09
C VAL A 109 -3.86 -11.36 1.89
N PRO A 110 -3.87 -12.56 1.28
CA PRO A 110 -2.63 -13.31 1.05
C PRO A 110 -1.65 -12.61 0.10
N ASN A 111 -2.14 -11.82 -0.87
CA ASN A 111 -1.26 -11.00 -1.72
C ASN A 111 -0.58 -9.91 -0.91
N LEU A 112 -1.33 -9.22 -0.05
CA LEU A 112 -0.77 -8.19 0.82
C LEU A 112 0.26 -8.76 1.79
N GLN A 113 0.01 -9.95 2.34
CA GLN A 113 0.99 -10.64 3.18
C GLN A 113 2.29 -10.99 2.44
N THR A 114 2.23 -11.33 1.15
CA THR A 114 3.45 -11.52 0.34
C THR A 114 4.13 -10.18 0.04
N TYR A 115 3.37 -9.16 -0.35
CA TYR A 115 3.90 -7.86 -0.73
C TYR A 115 4.59 -7.11 0.43
N PHE A 116 4.12 -7.26 1.67
CA PHE A 116 4.67 -6.57 2.84
C PHE A 116 5.80 -7.30 3.58
N LYS A 117 6.25 -8.46 3.08
CA LYS A 117 7.41 -9.17 3.65
C LYS A 117 8.71 -8.54 3.18
#